data_AF-A0A8K0W962-F1
#
_entry.id   AF-A0A8K0W962-F1
#
_cell.length_a   1.000
_cell.length_b   1.000
_cell.length_c   1.000
_cell.angle_alpha   90.00
_cell.angle_beta   90.00
_cell.angle_gamma   90.00
#
_symmetry.space_group_name_H-M   'P 1'
#
loop_
_entity.id
_entity.type
_entity.pdbx_description
1 polymer ?
#
loop_
_entity_poly.entity_id
_entity_poly.type
_entity_poly.pdbx_seq_one_letter_code
_entity_poly.pdbx_strand_id
1 'polypeptide(L)'
;MPFRQRMARHFGDSLAPEKPYLSYYDVLLTAEDIKALKHDWLTDNNIAFWEEYLERETLPKYPQARIVLLRPSMTFLLMKEPDTRSIKSALPDFSKVTHIFLPINDNRNVSVAEGGSHWSLLLVSTLDGVAFHYDSLGGANYSEANVATKKLAGILGRPLRFINLEDCPQQENGSDCGVFVCLLMRHLLVKRLLCANAREKVSMSMGGKMVDSYGGRKEMYRIIENLRKEGERRRS
;
A
#
# COMPACT_ATOMS: atom_id res chain seq x y z
N MET A 1 58.25 -14.35 -23.37
CA MET A 1 57.23 -14.85 -22.43
C MET A 1 56.59 -13.63 -21.76
N PRO A 2 55.27 -13.41 -21.87
CA PRO A 2 54.68 -12.08 -21.87
C PRO A 2 54.09 -11.64 -20.53
N PHE A 3 54.09 -10.31 -20.36
CA PHE A 3 53.34 -9.52 -19.39
C PHE A 3 51.86 -9.97 -19.30
N ARG A 4 51.35 -10.20 -18.08
CA ARG A 4 49.90 -10.25 -17.80
C ARG A 4 49.53 -9.11 -16.87
N GLN A 5 48.94 -8.08 -17.47
CA GLN A 5 48.24 -7.00 -16.79
C GLN A 5 46.73 -7.25 -16.91
N ARG A 6 46.00 -6.94 -15.82
CA ARG A 6 44.56 -6.60 -15.75
C ARG A 6 43.52 -7.61 -16.28
N MET A 7 42.71 -8.11 -15.35
CA MET A 7 41.25 -7.97 -15.40
C MET A 7 40.67 -8.37 -14.03
N ALA A 8 40.66 -7.42 -13.09
CA ALA A 8 39.69 -7.46 -12.00
C ALA A 8 38.32 -7.19 -12.63
N ARG A 9 37.59 -8.26 -12.96
CA ARG A 9 36.19 -8.15 -13.37
C ARG A 9 35.40 -7.80 -12.11
N HIS A 10 35.05 -6.52 -11.97
CA HIS A 10 33.90 -6.10 -11.19
C HIS A 10 32.65 -6.72 -11.82
N PHE A 11 32.32 -7.95 -11.44
CA PHE A 11 30.96 -8.43 -11.55
C PHE A 11 30.17 -7.72 -10.46
N GLY A 12 29.29 -6.81 -10.85
CA GLY A 12 28.36 -6.21 -9.91
C GLY A 12 27.58 -7.30 -9.20
N ASP A 13 27.52 -7.21 -7.87
CA ASP A 13 26.67 -8.03 -7.00
C ASP A 13 25.20 -7.81 -7.37
N SER A 14 24.77 -8.43 -8.46
CA SER A 14 23.36 -8.54 -8.79
C SER A 14 22.82 -9.64 -7.88
N LEU A 15 22.26 -9.23 -6.74
CA LEU A 15 21.55 -10.13 -5.86
C LEU A 15 20.50 -10.90 -6.69
N ALA A 16 20.39 -12.22 -6.48
CA ALA A 16 19.32 -12.99 -7.09
C ALA A 16 17.95 -12.33 -6.77
N PRO A 17 16.99 -12.27 -7.71
CA PRO A 17 15.74 -11.51 -7.54
C PRO A 17 15.01 -11.85 -6.23
N GLU A 18 14.91 -13.14 -5.93
CA GLU A 18 14.24 -13.68 -4.73
C GLU A 18 15.06 -13.56 -3.44
N LYS A 19 16.28 -13.00 -3.50
CA LYS A 19 17.14 -12.92 -2.31
C LYS A 19 16.46 -12.04 -1.25
N PRO A 20 16.26 -12.55 -0.01
CA PRO A 20 15.78 -11.75 1.11
C PRO A 20 16.63 -10.50 1.32
N TYR A 21 15.98 -9.34 1.41
CA TYR A 21 16.61 -8.05 1.66
C TYR A 21 16.30 -7.50 3.06
N LEU A 22 15.03 -7.52 3.46
CA LEU A 22 14.57 -7.11 4.80
C LEU A 22 13.37 -7.97 5.20
N SER A 23 13.44 -8.60 6.38
CA SER A 23 12.27 -9.14 7.05
C SER A 23 11.85 -8.16 8.15
N TYR A 24 10.65 -7.62 8.04
CA TYR A 24 10.06 -6.69 9.00
C TYR A 24 8.67 -7.18 9.39
N TYR A 25 8.58 -7.76 10.59
CA TYR A 25 7.38 -8.47 11.06
C TYR A 25 6.88 -9.48 10.01
N ASP A 26 5.65 -9.33 9.55
CA ASP A 26 4.99 -10.25 8.64
C ASP A 26 5.32 -9.99 7.16
N VAL A 27 6.16 -8.98 6.87
CA VAL A 27 6.55 -8.62 5.50
C VAL A 27 8.01 -8.95 5.22
N LEU A 28 8.24 -9.63 4.10
CA LEU A 28 9.56 -9.90 3.55
C LEU A 28 9.73 -9.10 2.26
N LEU A 29 10.71 -8.19 2.25
CA LEU A 29 11.19 -7.54 1.05
C LEU A 29 12.36 -8.33 0.46
N THR A 30 12.32 -8.56 -0.84
CA THR A 30 13.37 -9.18 -1.65
C THR A 30 14.23 -8.12 -2.35
N ALA A 31 15.31 -8.55 -3.01
CA ALA A 31 16.12 -7.64 -3.83
C ALA A 31 15.32 -7.04 -5.00
N GLU A 32 14.36 -7.78 -5.56
CA GLU A 32 13.45 -7.31 -6.61
C GLU A 32 12.53 -6.19 -6.10
N ASP A 33 11.93 -6.36 -4.92
CA ASP A 33 11.11 -5.33 -4.29
C ASP A 33 11.87 -4.01 -4.09
N ILE A 34 13.17 -4.08 -3.76
CA ILE A 34 14.02 -2.89 -3.60
C ILE A 34 14.35 -2.25 -4.95
N LYS A 35 14.56 -3.05 -5.99
CA LYS A 35 14.77 -2.54 -7.35
C LYS A 35 13.52 -1.82 -7.84
N ALA A 36 12.35 -2.43 -7.64
CA ALA A 36 11.05 -1.88 -7.96
C ALA A 36 10.81 -0.54 -7.24
N LEU A 37 11.03 -0.50 -5.93
CA LEU A 37 10.89 0.72 -5.14
C LEU A 37 11.72 1.90 -5.67
N LYS A 38 12.92 1.65 -6.21
CA LYS A 38 13.79 2.73 -6.67
C LYS A 38 13.31 3.37 -7.97
N HIS A 39 12.90 2.58 -8.95
CA HIS A 39 12.75 3.05 -10.33
C HIS A 39 11.58 2.43 -11.12
N ASP A 40 10.79 1.55 -10.50
CA ASP A 40 9.74 0.80 -11.18
C ASP A 40 8.42 0.85 -10.41
N TRP A 41 7.44 0.12 -10.90
CA TRP A 41 6.14 -0.06 -10.27
C TRP A 41 6.29 -0.70 -8.91
N LEU A 42 5.60 -0.19 -7.89
CA LEU A 42 5.63 -0.81 -6.57
C LEU A 42 4.94 -2.18 -6.62
N THR A 43 5.60 -3.17 -6.00
CA THR A 43 5.05 -4.51 -5.80
C THR A 43 4.05 -4.53 -4.64
N ASP A 44 3.31 -5.64 -4.51
CA ASP A 44 2.47 -5.91 -3.34
C ASP A 44 3.28 -5.79 -2.05
N ASN A 45 4.50 -6.33 -2.03
CA ASN A 45 5.36 -6.30 -0.85
C ASN A 45 5.83 -4.89 -0.49
N ASN A 46 6.06 -4.01 -1.47
CA ASN A 46 6.38 -2.62 -1.20
C ASN A 46 5.24 -1.89 -0.47
N ILE A 47 4.00 -2.08 -0.93
CA ILE A 47 2.82 -1.46 -0.31
C ILE A 47 2.53 -2.11 1.05
N ALA A 48 2.59 -3.44 1.14
CA ALA A 48 2.44 -4.18 2.38
C ALA A 48 3.45 -3.75 3.45
N PHE A 49 4.73 -3.56 3.06
CA PHE A 49 5.76 -3.04 3.97
C PHE A 49 5.40 -1.65 4.47
N TRP A 50 4.91 -0.77 3.60
CA TRP A 50 4.51 0.57 4.01
C TRP A 50 3.37 0.56 5.02
N GLU A 51 2.37 -0.28 4.79
CA GLU A 51 1.28 -0.46 5.75
C GLU A 51 1.76 -1.04 7.07
N GLU A 52 2.59 -2.09 7.04
CA GLU A 52 3.19 -2.69 8.23
C GLU A 52 4.00 -1.65 9.02
N TYR A 53 4.78 -0.81 8.34
CA TYR A 53 5.52 0.28 8.96
C TYR A 53 4.59 1.30 9.63
N LEU A 54 3.52 1.73 8.96
CA LEU A 54 2.54 2.65 9.57
C LEU A 54 1.84 2.00 10.78
N GLU A 55 1.50 0.73 10.68
CA GLU A 55 0.84 -0.03 11.74
C GLU A 55 1.73 -0.21 12.98
N ARG A 56 3.04 -0.41 12.80
CA ARG A 56 3.99 -0.62 13.90
C ARG A 56 4.55 0.68 14.47
N GLU A 57 4.77 1.70 13.65
CA GLU A 57 5.48 2.92 14.05
C GLU A 57 4.56 4.13 14.25
N THR A 58 3.35 4.11 13.70
CA THR A 58 2.40 5.23 13.77
C THR A 58 1.19 4.93 14.64
N LEU A 59 0.46 3.86 14.36
CA LEU A 59 -0.80 3.53 15.07
C LEU A 59 -0.64 3.32 16.59
N PRO A 60 0.46 2.78 17.15
CA PRO A 60 0.57 2.59 18.60
C PRO A 60 0.58 3.90 19.39
N LYS A 61 0.87 5.03 18.74
CA LYS A 61 0.78 6.38 19.32
C LYS A 61 -0.68 6.83 19.51
N TYR A 62 -1.64 6.12 18.93
CA TYR A 62 -3.07 6.42 18.94
C TYR A 62 -3.89 5.17 19.30
N PRO A 63 -3.82 4.68 20.55
CA PRO A 63 -4.42 3.40 20.95
C PRO A 63 -5.96 3.34 20.83
N GLN A 64 -6.62 4.50 20.72
CA GLN A 64 -8.07 4.58 20.48
C GLN A 64 -8.44 4.48 19.00
N ALA A 65 -7.48 4.62 18.09
CA ALA A 65 -7.72 4.50 16.67
C ALA A 65 -8.10 3.05 16.34
N ARG A 66 -9.25 2.89 15.68
CA ARG A 66 -9.73 1.59 15.20
C ARG A 66 -9.63 1.57 13.69
N ILE A 67 -8.41 1.43 13.19
CA ILE A 67 -8.09 1.52 11.76
C ILE A 67 -7.47 0.20 11.33
N VAL A 68 -7.88 -0.30 10.17
CA VAL A 68 -7.24 -1.44 9.51
C VAL A 68 -6.57 -0.97 8.22
N LEU A 69 -5.33 -1.37 8.03
CA LEU A 69 -4.62 -1.28 6.75
C LEU A 69 -4.65 -2.68 6.14
N LEU A 70 -5.55 -2.92 5.18
CA LEU A 70 -5.77 -4.25 4.62
C LEU A 70 -4.73 -4.53 3.54
N ARG A 71 -3.90 -5.55 3.76
CA ARG A 71 -2.79 -5.89 2.86
C ARG A 71 -3.25 -6.06 1.40
N PRO A 72 -2.40 -5.70 0.40
CA PRO A 72 -2.74 -5.84 -1.01
C PRO A 72 -3.27 -7.22 -1.40
N SER A 73 -2.62 -8.29 -0.91
CA SER A 73 -3.02 -9.68 -1.15
C SER A 73 -4.41 -10.01 -0.59
N MET A 74 -4.76 -9.47 0.58
CA MET A 74 -6.08 -9.65 1.19
C MET A 74 -7.16 -8.87 0.44
N THR A 75 -6.82 -7.67 -0.05
CA THR A 75 -7.71 -6.89 -0.90
C THR A 75 -7.97 -7.61 -2.23
N PHE A 76 -6.92 -8.14 -2.85
CA PHE A 76 -7.04 -8.96 -4.05
C PHE A 76 -7.93 -10.19 -3.82
N LEU A 77 -7.68 -10.94 -2.74
CA LEU A 77 -8.51 -12.08 -2.34
C LEU A 77 -9.98 -11.69 -2.17
N LEU A 78 -10.26 -10.59 -1.46
CA LEU A 78 -11.62 -10.05 -1.28
C LEU A 78 -12.31 -9.75 -2.62
N MET A 79 -11.59 -9.19 -3.58
CA MET A 79 -12.13 -8.81 -4.88
C MET A 79 -12.39 -10.00 -5.80
N LYS A 80 -11.53 -11.03 -5.73
CA LYS A 80 -11.56 -12.17 -6.65
C LYS A 80 -12.38 -13.35 -6.15
N GLU A 81 -12.51 -13.51 -4.83
CA GLU A 81 -13.29 -14.60 -4.26
C GLU A 81 -14.79 -14.45 -4.59
N PRO A 82 -15.41 -15.41 -5.29
CA PRO A 82 -16.84 -15.37 -5.58
C PRO A 82 -17.70 -15.39 -4.31
N ASP A 83 -17.38 -16.27 -3.35
CA ASP A 83 -18.12 -16.41 -2.09
C ASP A 83 -17.36 -15.76 -0.92
N THR A 84 -17.73 -14.54 -0.56
CA THR A 84 -17.07 -13.80 0.52
C THR A 84 -17.13 -14.50 1.89
N ARG A 85 -18.01 -15.51 2.08
CA ARG A 85 -18.07 -16.30 3.31
C ARG A 85 -16.86 -17.23 3.47
N SER A 86 -16.28 -17.70 2.37
CA SER A 86 -15.14 -18.64 2.38
C SER A 86 -13.86 -17.98 2.90
N ILE A 87 -13.71 -16.67 2.69
CA ILE A 87 -12.53 -15.88 3.08
C ILE A 87 -12.73 -15.08 4.38
N LYS A 88 -13.90 -15.17 5.01
CA LYS A 88 -14.21 -14.37 6.21
C LYS A 88 -13.24 -14.65 7.37
N SER A 89 -12.76 -15.88 7.51
CA SER A 89 -11.75 -16.26 8.50
C SER A 89 -10.33 -15.77 8.17
N ALA A 90 -10.06 -15.47 6.90
CA ALA A 90 -8.77 -14.93 6.45
C ALA A 90 -8.72 -13.40 6.58
N LEU A 91 -9.87 -12.73 6.68
CA LEU A 91 -9.96 -11.28 6.86
C LEU A 91 -9.91 -10.89 8.35
N PRO A 92 -9.47 -9.66 8.67
CA PRO A 92 -9.52 -9.15 10.04
C PRO A 92 -10.97 -9.02 10.55
N ASP A 93 -11.15 -9.04 11.87
CA ASP A 93 -12.44 -8.68 12.45
C ASP A 93 -12.70 -7.18 12.32
N PHE A 94 -13.69 -6.82 11.50
CA PHE A 94 -14.10 -5.44 11.28
C PHE A 94 -15.12 -4.91 12.29
N SER A 95 -15.58 -5.72 13.25
CA SER A 95 -16.70 -5.40 14.15
C SER A 95 -16.56 -4.07 14.90
N LYS A 96 -15.33 -3.69 15.25
CA LYS A 96 -15.00 -2.45 15.98
C LYS A 96 -14.21 -1.44 15.14
N VAL A 97 -13.97 -1.75 13.87
CA VAL A 97 -13.14 -0.94 12.98
C VAL A 97 -13.95 0.24 12.48
N THR A 98 -13.36 1.43 12.55
CA THR A 98 -13.95 2.69 12.08
C THR A 98 -13.54 3.04 10.66
N HIS A 99 -12.30 2.72 10.29
CA HIS A 99 -11.75 3.03 8.98
C HIS A 99 -10.93 1.87 8.44
N ILE A 100 -11.06 1.59 7.14
CA ILE A 100 -10.32 0.53 6.45
C ILE A 100 -9.67 1.14 5.22
N PHE A 101 -8.36 0.98 5.10
CA PHE A 101 -7.61 1.29 3.88
C PHE A 101 -7.41 0.02 3.08
N LEU A 102 -7.68 0.08 1.77
CA LEU A 102 -7.50 -1.04 0.84
C LEU A 102 -6.73 -0.54 -0.40
N PRO A 103 -5.52 -1.05 -0.67
CA PRO A 103 -4.85 -0.88 -1.94
C PRO A 103 -5.59 -1.65 -3.03
N ILE A 104 -6.06 -0.95 -4.07
CA ILE A 104 -6.81 -1.53 -5.19
C ILE A 104 -5.89 -1.68 -6.40
N ASN A 105 -5.89 -2.88 -6.98
CA ASN A 105 -5.18 -3.22 -8.22
C ASN A 105 -6.17 -3.78 -9.26
N ASP A 106 -5.92 -3.50 -10.54
CA ASP A 106 -6.73 -3.92 -11.67
C ASP A 106 -6.39 -5.30 -12.24
N ASN A 107 -5.48 -6.04 -11.60
CA ASN A 107 -5.12 -7.39 -12.00
C ASN A 107 -6.38 -8.24 -12.15
N ARG A 108 -6.62 -8.74 -13.36
CA ARG A 108 -7.79 -9.59 -13.68
C ARG A 108 -7.51 -11.07 -13.51
N ASN A 109 -6.23 -11.46 -13.47
CA ASN A 109 -5.84 -12.85 -13.51
C ASN A 109 -5.21 -13.30 -12.18
N VAL A 110 -5.92 -14.19 -11.48
CA VAL A 110 -5.47 -14.79 -10.21
C VAL A 110 -4.24 -15.68 -10.35
N SER A 111 -3.91 -16.15 -11.56
CA SER A 111 -2.74 -17.01 -11.79
C SER A 111 -1.46 -16.23 -12.10
N VAL A 112 -1.54 -14.90 -12.28
CA VAL A 112 -0.38 -14.06 -12.59
C VAL A 112 -0.01 -13.28 -11.33
N ALA A 113 1.06 -13.72 -10.68
CA ALA A 113 1.72 -12.95 -9.62
C ALA A 113 2.17 -11.60 -10.18
N GLU A 114 2.05 -10.55 -9.39
CA GLU A 114 2.40 -9.17 -9.78
C GLU A 114 1.72 -8.69 -11.07
N GLY A 115 0.57 -9.27 -11.41
CA GLY A 115 -0.25 -8.79 -12.51
C GLY A 115 -0.94 -7.45 -12.20
N GLY A 116 -1.66 -6.92 -13.19
CA GLY A 116 -2.27 -5.60 -13.10
C GLY A 116 -1.42 -4.51 -13.73
N SER A 117 -2.06 -3.41 -14.08
CA SER A 117 -1.48 -2.25 -14.73
C SER A 117 -1.52 -0.98 -13.87
N HIS A 118 -2.24 -0.97 -12.74
CA HIS A 118 -2.45 0.25 -11.99
C HIS A 118 -2.82 0.05 -10.52
N TRP A 119 -2.35 0.96 -9.66
CA TRP A 119 -2.66 1.01 -8.24
C TRP A 119 -3.49 2.24 -7.90
N SER A 120 -4.46 2.06 -7.01
CA SER A 120 -5.31 3.13 -6.47
C SER A 120 -5.66 2.82 -5.01
N LEU A 121 -6.24 3.77 -4.28
CA LEU A 121 -6.53 3.62 -2.86
C LEU A 121 -8.03 3.73 -2.58
N LEU A 122 -8.58 2.80 -1.81
CA LEU A 122 -9.92 2.90 -1.24
C LEU A 122 -9.83 3.12 0.27
N LEU A 123 -10.46 4.18 0.77
CA LEU A 123 -10.65 4.44 2.19
C LEU A 123 -12.13 4.31 2.54
N VAL A 124 -12.45 3.40 3.44
CA VAL A 124 -13.83 3.16 3.87
C VAL A 124 -14.02 3.66 5.29
N SER A 125 -14.96 4.58 5.49
CA SER A 125 -15.52 4.92 6.82
C SER A 125 -16.68 3.97 7.08
N THR A 126 -16.49 3.04 8.02
CA THR A 126 -17.55 2.11 8.43
C THR A 126 -18.62 2.81 9.26
N LEU A 127 -18.27 3.93 9.92
CA LEU A 127 -19.17 4.77 10.70
C LEU A 127 -20.18 5.47 9.79
N ASP A 128 -19.66 6.14 8.75
CA ASP A 128 -20.48 6.91 7.82
C ASP A 128 -21.10 6.03 6.71
N GLY A 129 -20.59 4.80 6.55
CA GLY A 129 -21.01 3.90 5.48
C GLY A 129 -20.60 4.42 4.10
N VAL A 130 -19.39 4.99 3.99
CA VAL A 130 -18.90 5.63 2.75
C VAL A 130 -17.53 5.06 2.39
N ALA A 131 -17.34 4.79 1.10
CA ALA A 131 -16.07 4.37 0.51
C ALA A 131 -15.56 5.47 -0.44
N PHE A 132 -14.42 6.05 -0.12
CA PHE A 132 -13.75 7.10 -0.87
C PHE A 132 -12.63 6.49 -1.71
N HIS A 133 -12.70 6.65 -3.03
CA HIS A 133 -11.71 6.14 -3.97
C HIS A 133 -10.79 7.26 -4.45
N TYR A 134 -9.49 7.05 -4.32
CA TYR A 134 -8.43 7.96 -4.74
C TYR A 134 -7.60 7.29 -5.83
N ASP A 135 -7.55 7.93 -6.99
CA ASP A 135 -6.90 7.40 -8.17
C ASP A 135 -6.04 8.50 -8.80
N SER A 136 -4.74 8.22 -8.96
CA SER A 136 -3.78 9.14 -9.57
C SER A 136 -3.79 9.11 -11.10
N LEU A 137 -4.60 8.24 -11.73
CA LEU A 137 -4.72 8.07 -13.17
C LEU A 137 -6.18 8.20 -13.63
N GLY A 138 -6.81 9.34 -13.37
CA GLY A 138 -8.11 9.71 -13.95
C GLY A 138 -9.26 8.76 -13.64
N GLY A 139 -9.20 8.01 -12.53
CA GLY A 139 -10.22 7.02 -12.18
C GLY A 139 -10.13 5.72 -12.98
N ALA A 140 -8.96 5.37 -13.51
CA ALA A 140 -8.71 4.12 -14.23
C ALA A 140 -9.22 2.87 -13.47
N ASN A 141 -9.11 2.86 -12.13
CA ASN A 141 -9.57 1.76 -11.27
C ASN A 141 -10.98 1.96 -10.70
N TYR A 142 -11.81 2.82 -11.30
CA TYR A 142 -13.17 3.07 -10.81
C TYR A 142 -14.00 1.78 -10.65
N SER A 143 -13.95 0.89 -11.64
CA SER A 143 -14.73 -0.35 -11.64
C SER A 143 -14.25 -1.29 -10.54
N GLU A 144 -12.94 -1.46 -10.44
CA GLU A 144 -12.21 -2.27 -9.48
C GLU A 144 -12.51 -1.82 -8.05
N ALA A 145 -12.42 -0.52 -7.78
CA ALA A 145 -12.72 0.07 -6.49
C ALA A 145 -14.21 -0.03 -6.11
N ASN A 146 -15.11 0.10 -7.08
CA ASN A 146 -16.54 -0.11 -6.86
C ASN A 146 -16.86 -1.60 -6.55
N VAL A 147 -16.18 -2.55 -7.20
CA VAL A 147 -16.27 -3.97 -6.87
C VAL A 147 -15.78 -4.24 -5.46
N ALA A 148 -14.61 -3.73 -5.08
CA ALA A 148 -14.07 -3.84 -3.72
C ALA A 148 -15.04 -3.28 -2.68
N THR A 149 -15.65 -2.13 -2.98
CA THR A 149 -16.67 -1.51 -2.12
C THR A 149 -17.88 -2.42 -1.90
N LYS A 150 -18.41 -3.02 -2.97
CA LYS A 150 -19.56 -3.94 -2.87
C LYS A 150 -19.22 -5.21 -2.10
N LYS A 151 -18.05 -5.80 -2.35
CA LYS A 151 -17.58 -7.00 -1.63
C LYS A 151 -17.40 -6.72 -0.14
N LEU A 152 -16.78 -5.58 0.20
CA LEU A 152 -16.60 -5.18 1.59
C LEU A 152 -17.94 -4.84 2.27
N ALA A 153 -18.87 -4.19 1.59
CA ALA A 153 -20.22 -3.94 2.10
C ALA A 153 -20.93 -5.25 2.51
N GLY A 154 -20.76 -6.32 1.72
CA GLY A 154 -21.23 -7.66 2.06
C GLY A 154 -20.58 -8.25 3.32
N ILE A 155 -19.25 -8.11 3.45
CA ILE A 155 -18.52 -8.54 4.65
C ILE A 155 -18.97 -7.78 5.91
N LEU A 156 -19.17 -6.47 5.79
CA LEU A 156 -19.62 -5.60 6.88
C LEU A 156 -21.11 -5.77 7.20
N GLY A 157 -21.87 -6.45 6.33
CA GLY A 157 -23.31 -6.62 6.49
C GLY A 157 -24.10 -5.31 6.39
N ARG A 158 -23.57 -4.29 5.73
CA ARG A 158 -24.22 -2.98 5.58
C ARG A 158 -23.85 -2.31 4.25
N PRO A 159 -24.76 -1.50 3.65
CA PRO A 159 -24.45 -0.81 2.41
C PRO A 159 -23.35 0.23 2.60
N LEU A 160 -22.50 0.37 1.58
CA LEU A 160 -21.50 1.43 1.48
C LEU A 160 -21.81 2.31 0.26
N ARG A 161 -21.84 3.63 0.47
CA ARG A 161 -21.91 4.59 -0.64
C ARG A 161 -20.52 4.78 -1.22
N PHE A 162 -20.37 4.46 -2.51
CA PHE A 162 -19.13 4.68 -3.25
C PHE A 162 -19.02 6.13 -3.70
N ILE A 163 -17.86 6.76 -3.48
CA ILE A 163 -17.52 8.10 -3.95
C ILE A 163 -16.16 8.04 -4.61
N ASN A 164 -16.12 8.34 -5.90
CA ASN A 164 -14.88 8.56 -6.63
C ASN A 164 -14.43 10.01 -6.46
N LEU A 165 -13.23 10.25 -5.93
CA LEU A 165 -12.71 11.60 -5.69
C LEU A 165 -12.10 12.13 -7.00
N GLU A 166 -12.76 13.12 -7.59
CA GLU A 166 -12.28 13.76 -8.83
C GLU A 166 -11.10 14.70 -8.59
N ASP A 167 -10.92 15.16 -7.35
CA ASP A 167 -9.88 16.10 -6.95
C ASP A 167 -8.63 15.42 -6.37
N CYS A 168 -8.40 14.17 -6.74
CA CYS A 168 -7.20 13.42 -6.35
C CYS A 168 -5.95 13.96 -7.10
N PRO A 169 -4.78 14.09 -6.43
CA PRO A 169 -3.53 14.41 -7.10
C PRO A 169 -3.22 13.40 -8.21
N GLN A 170 -2.95 13.91 -9.42
CA GLN A 170 -2.69 13.08 -10.59
C GLN A 170 -1.19 12.85 -10.77
N GLN A 171 -0.80 11.65 -11.19
CA GLN A 171 0.58 11.33 -11.53
C GLN A 171 0.90 11.82 -12.94
N GLU A 172 2.14 12.28 -13.16
CA GLU A 172 2.61 12.67 -14.49
C GLU A 172 3.28 11.52 -15.25
N ASN A 173 3.83 10.53 -14.51
CA ASN A 173 4.51 9.36 -15.08
C ASN A 173 3.64 8.10 -15.02
N GLY A 174 4.07 7.01 -15.66
CA GLY A 174 3.29 5.77 -15.74
C GLY A 174 3.49 4.76 -14.61
N SER A 175 4.35 5.01 -13.63
CA SER A 175 4.82 3.98 -12.68
C SER A 175 4.68 4.33 -11.20
N ASP A 176 4.34 5.58 -10.87
CA ASP A 176 4.30 6.06 -9.49
C ASP A 176 2.96 5.84 -8.78
N CYS A 177 1.96 5.25 -9.44
CA CYS A 177 0.64 4.98 -8.86
C CYS A 177 0.71 4.34 -7.46
N GLY A 178 1.57 3.33 -7.26
CA GLY A 178 1.77 2.69 -5.96
C GLY A 178 2.37 3.64 -4.91
N VAL A 179 3.25 4.54 -5.33
CA VAL A 179 3.82 5.58 -4.43
C VAL A 179 2.73 6.58 -4.02
N PHE A 180 1.85 6.96 -4.95
CA PHE A 180 0.68 7.79 -4.64
C PHE A 180 -0.22 7.10 -3.61
N VAL A 181 -0.51 5.81 -3.78
CA VAL A 181 -1.26 5.01 -2.79
C VAL A 181 -0.61 5.12 -1.40
N CYS A 182 0.69 4.86 -1.27
CA CYS A 182 1.41 4.94 0.00
C CYS A 182 1.38 6.34 0.63
N LEU A 183 1.62 7.39 -0.16
CA LEU A 183 1.67 8.77 0.33
C LEU A 183 0.28 9.30 0.72
N LEU A 184 -0.75 9.02 -0.08
CA LEU A 184 -2.13 9.36 0.23
C LEU A 184 -2.62 8.62 1.47
N MET A 185 -2.31 7.32 1.59
CA MET A 185 -2.65 6.52 2.77
C MET A 185 -2.07 7.14 4.04
N ARG A 186 -0.76 7.45 4.06
CA ARG A 186 -0.14 8.11 5.22
C ARG A 186 -0.75 9.48 5.49
N HIS A 187 -1.02 10.28 4.46
CA HIS A 187 -1.60 11.62 4.63
C HIS A 187 -3.00 11.53 5.26
N LEU A 188 -3.88 10.73 4.68
CA LEU A 188 -5.23 10.51 5.19
C LEU A 188 -5.19 9.94 6.61
N LEU A 189 -4.34 8.95 6.86
CA LEU A 189 -4.17 8.39 8.20
C LEU A 189 -3.73 9.46 9.20
N VAL A 190 -2.56 10.07 8.99
CA VAL A 190 -1.91 10.91 10.00
C VAL A 190 -2.55 12.28 10.09
N LYS A 191 -2.82 12.93 8.95
CA LYS A 191 -3.23 14.34 8.90
C LYS A 191 -4.75 14.52 8.88
N ARG A 192 -5.52 13.49 8.53
CA ARG A 192 -6.99 13.55 8.52
C ARG A 192 -7.59 12.77 9.68
N LEU A 193 -7.32 11.46 9.77
CA LEU A 193 -8.04 10.60 10.71
C LEU A 193 -7.49 10.69 12.14
N LEU A 194 -6.17 10.66 12.31
CA LEU A 194 -5.55 10.63 13.64
C LEU A 194 -5.42 12.02 14.30
N CYS A 195 -5.42 13.09 13.52
CA CYS A 195 -5.39 14.47 14.03
C CYS A 195 -6.80 15.04 14.30
N ALA A 196 -7.86 14.39 13.83
CA ALA A 196 -9.21 14.92 13.98
C ALA A 196 -9.74 14.67 15.40
N ASN A 197 -10.35 15.70 15.97
CA ASN A 197 -11.15 15.52 17.17
C ASN A 197 -12.41 14.72 16.84
N ALA A 198 -12.87 13.87 17.76
CA ALA A 198 -14.01 12.99 17.56
C ALA A 198 -15.35 13.67 17.18
N ARG A 199 -15.42 15.01 17.22
CA ARG A 199 -16.61 15.82 16.89
C ARG A 199 -16.47 16.63 15.60
N GLU A 200 -15.32 16.60 14.95
CA GLU A 200 -15.06 17.41 13.76
C GLU A 200 -15.33 16.65 12.48
N LYS A 201 -15.98 17.31 11.52
CA LYS A 201 -16.09 16.77 10.16
C LYS A 201 -14.73 16.90 9.48
N VAL A 202 -14.22 15.77 9.01
CA VAL A 202 -12.94 15.71 8.32
C VAL A 202 -13.19 15.70 6.82
N SER A 203 -12.60 16.66 6.11
CA SER A 203 -12.63 16.63 4.65
C SER A 203 -11.73 15.51 4.12
N MET A 204 -12.30 14.68 3.27
CA MET A 204 -11.60 13.61 2.54
C MET A 204 -11.09 14.06 1.17
N SER A 205 -11.30 15.33 0.81
CA SER A 205 -10.75 15.93 -0.40
C SER A 205 -9.22 16.00 -0.34
N MET A 206 -8.60 15.70 -1.47
CA MET A 206 -7.16 15.89 -1.72
C MET A 206 -6.88 16.99 -2.74
N GLY A 207 -7.89 17.80 -3.07
CA GLY A 207 -7.77 18.92 -3.99
C GLY A 207 -6.69 19.91 -3.54
N GLY A 208 -5.85 20.31 -4.50
CA GLY A 208 -4.73 21.24 -4.27
C GLY A 208 -3.57 20.67 -3.46
N LYS A 209 -3.54 19.36 -3.19
CA LYS A 209 -2.38 18.69 -2.60
C LYS A 209 -1.39 18.29 -3.69
N MET A 210 -0.12 18.61 -3.47
CA MET A 210 0.97 18.13 -4.31
C MET A 210 1.58 16.87 -3.68
N VAL A 211 1.89 15.89 -4.53
CA VAL A 211 2.52 14.64 -4.12
C VAL A 211 3.91 14.58 -4.73
N ASP A 212 4.94 14.55 -3.88
CA ASP A 212 6.32 14.33 -4.31
C ASP A 212 6.61 12.83 -4.28
N SER A 213 6.34 12.14 -5.39
CA SER A 213 6.55 10.70 -5.51
C SER A 213 8.04 10.32 -5.44
N TYR A 214 8.92 11.14 -6.00
CA TYR A 214 10.36 10.91 -5.94
C TYR A 214 10.90 11.00 -4.51
N GLY A 215 10.48 12.02 -3.76
CA GLY A 215 10.75 12.13 -2.34
C GLY A 215 10.17 10.95 -1.56
N GLY A 216 8.95 10.52 -1.89
CA GLY A 216 8.29 9.35 -1.31
C GLY A 216 9.12 8.06 -1.46
N ARG A 217 9.59 7.75 -2.68
CA ARG A 217 10.46 6.60 -2.94
C ARG A 217 11.75 6.66 -2.12
N LYS A 218 12.40 7.83 -2.09
CA LYS A 218 13.63 8.05 -1.30
C LYS A 218 13.39 7.84 0.20
N GLU A 219 12.27 8.32 0.70
CA GLU A 219 11.89 8.17 2.10
C GLU A 219 11.67 6.69 2.46
N MET A 220 10.83 5.99 1.69
CA MET A 220 10.58 4.57 1.89
C MET A 220 11.87 3.76 1.87
N TYR A 221 12.74 4.01 0.89
CA TYR A 221 14.02 3.33 0.79
C TYR A 221 14.93 3.63 1.99
N ARG A 222 14.99 4.89 2.45
CA ARG A 222 15.77 5.25 3.64
C ARG A 222 15.27 4.57 4.90
N ILE A 223 13.96 4.43 5.07
CA ILE A 223 13.36 3.72 6.21
C ILE A 223 13.79 2.24 6.19
N ILE A 224 13.69 1.58 5.04
CA ILE A 224 14.12 0.18 4.86
C ILE A 224 15.59 0.02 5.22
N GLU A 225 16.46 0.90 4.72
CA GLU A 225 17.90 0.85 5.00
C GLU A 225 18.23 1.03 6.48
N ASN A 226 17.51 1.92 7.17
CA ASN A 226 17.70 2.13 8.61
C ASN A 226 17.28 0.89 9.40
N LEU A 227 16.09 0.34 9.12
CA LEU A 227 15.60 -0.87 9.79
C LEU A 227 16.52 -2.07 9.57
N ARG A 228 17.04 -2.22 8.34
CA ARG A 228 18.01 -3.28 8.03
C ARG A 228 19.29 -3.14 8.85
N LYS A 229 19.88 -1.94 8.91
CA LYS A 229 21.09 -1.67 9.71
C LYS A 229 20.86 -1.89 11.19
N GLU A 230 19.70 -1.53 11.72
CA GLU A 230 19.32 -1.81 13.10
C GLU A 230 19.20 -3.31 13.37
N GLY A 231 18.58 -4.06 12.44
CA GLY A 231 18.49 -5.51 12.51
C GLY A 231 19.85 -6.21 12.49
N GLU A 232 20.78 -5.74 11.65
CA GLU A 232 22.16 -6.25 11.60
C GLU A 232 22.91 -5.98 12.92
N ARG A 233 22.79 -4.77 13.49
CA ARG A 233 23.40 -4.41 14.78
C ARG A 233 22.87 -5.20 15.98
N ARG A 234 21.61 -5.64 15.95
CA ARG A 234 21.03 -6.46 17.03
C ARG A 234 21.49 -7.92 16.97
N ARG A 235 22.03 -8.37 15.83
CA ARG A 235 22.49 -9.75 15.60
C ARG A 235 24.01 -9.92 15.77
N SER A 236 24.77 -8.83 15.72
CA SER A 236 26.20 -8.76 16.02
C SER A 236 26.45 -8.63 17.52
#